data_AF-A0A5B7FEF4-F1
#
_entry.id   AF-A0A5B7FEF4-F1
#
_cell.length_a   1.000
_cell.length_b   1.000
_cell.length_c   1.000
_cell.angle_alpha   90.00
_cell.angle_beta   90.00
_cell.angle_gamma   90.00
#
_symmetry.space_group_name_H-M   'P 1'
#
loop_
_entity.id
_entity.type
_entity.pdbx_description
1 polymer ?
#
loop_
_entity_poly.entity_id
_entity_poly.type
_entity_poly.pdbx_seq_one_letter_code
_entity_poly.pdbx_strand_id
1 'polypeptide(L)'
;MSEEGSRELIESIKRQQAETRICLSLANRHINTLYSQVQDLEEQFRTAMVFKKHSARYNLRQKLAVIMGLKIVYLNYCSVKSQELERIKRKLRSLTGREDEAMDTDSLEEPSTSLVEM
;
A
#
# COMPACT_ATOMS: atom_id res chain seq x y z
N MET A 1 -4.41 -3.45 -37.93
CA MET A 1 -5.19 -3.03 -36.74
C MET A 1 -5.87 -1.72 -37.11
N SER A 2 -7.20 -1.62 -37.06
CA SER A 2 -7.91 -0.35 -37.30
C SER A 2 -7.58 0.64 -36.16
N GLU A 3 -7.48 1.94 -36.46
CA GLU A 3 -7.26 2.97 -35.43
C GLU A 3 -8.33 2.94 -34.33
N GLU A 4 -9.56 2.57 -34.69
CA GLU A 4 -10.68 2.39 -33.76
C GLU A 4 -10.37 1.30 -32.71
N GLY A 5 -9.85 0.15 -33.16
CA GLY A 5 -9.51 -0.96 -32.27
C GLY A 5 -8.35 -0.65 -31.33
N SER A 6 -7.41 0.19 -31.76
CA SER A 6 -6.33 0.68 -30.89
C SER A 6 -6.84 1.65 -29.82
N ARG A 7 -7.82 2.51 -30.15
CA ARG A 7 -8.45 3.42 -29.18
C ARG A 7 -9.26 2.68 -28.13
N GLU A 8 -10.07 1.70 -28.53
CA GLU A 8 -10.84 0.86 -27.60
C GLU A 8 -9.94 0.10 -26.62
N LEU A 9 -8.81 -0.43 -27.12
CA LEU A 9 -7.82 -1.11 -26.28
C LEU A 9 -7.20 -0.17 -25.23
N ILE A 10 -6.86 1.06 -25.62
CA ILE A 10 -6.29 2.06 -24.70
C ILE A 10 -7.29 2.41 -23.60
N GLU A 11 -8.56 2.65 -23.95
CA GLU A 11 -9.61 2.97 -22.97
C GLU A 11 -9.88 1.80 -22.02
N SER A 12 -9.88 0.57 -22.52
CA SER A 12 -9.97 -0.63 -21.68
C SER A 12 -8.83 -0.73 -20.66
N ILE A 13 -7.59 -0.46 -21.10
CA ILE A 13 -6.41 -0.47 -20.21
C ILE A 13 -6.46 0.67 -19.18
N LYS A 14 -6.93 1.87 -19.55
CA LYS A 14 -7.15 2.97 -18.61
C LYS A 14 -8.20 2.62 -17.56
N ARG A 15 -9.28 1.94 -17.95
CA ARG A 15 -10.30 1.46 -17.01
C ARG A 15 -9.70 0.47 -16.01
N GLN A 16 -8.94 -0.52 -16.50
CA GLN A 16 -8.23 -1.46 -15.63
C GLN A 16 -7.24 -0.74 -14.70
N GLN A 17 -6.56 0.29 -15.17
CA GLN A 17 -5.68 1.12 -14.34
C GLN A 17 -6.45 1.79 -13.18
N ALA A 18 -7.61 2.38 -13.47
CA ALA A 18 -8.44 3.06 -12.48
C ALA A 18 -8.96 2.07 -11.43
N GLU A 19 -9.48 0.92 -11.86
CA GLU A 19 -9.94 -0.14 -10.96
C GLU A 19 -8.80 -0.65 -10.05
N THR A 20 -7.62 -0.87 -10.62
CA THR A 20 -6.43 -1.31 -9.85
C THR A 20 -6.04 -0.29 -8.79
N ARG A 21 -6.09 1.01 -9.11
CA ARG A 21 -5.82 2.10 -8.15
C ARG A 21 -6.83 2.11 -6.99
N ILE A 22 -8.11 1.92 -7.29
CA ILE A 22 -9.18 1.86 -6.28
C ILE A 22 -8.94 0.69 -5.33
N CYS A 23 -8.68 -0.51 -5.87
CA CYS A 23 -8.39 -1.69 -5.06
C CYS A 23 -7.16 -1.50 -4.17
N LEU A 24 -6.09 -0.91 -4.71
CA LEU A 24 -4.87 -0.64 -3.95
C LEU A 24 -5.12 0.38 -2.82
N SER A 25 -5.87 1.44 -3.11
CA SER A 25 -6.26 2.45 -2.11
C SER A 25 -7.06 1.84 -0.96
N LEU A 26 -8.07 1.01 -1.30
CA LEU A 26 -8.88 0.31 -0.31
C LEU A 26 -8.05 -0.64 0.54
N ALA A 27 -7.16 -1.42 -0.08
CA ALA A 27 -6.28 -2.34 0.63
C ALA A 27 -5.32 -1.60 1.58
N ASN A 28 -4.74 -0.47 1.17
CA ASN A 28 -3.92 0.37 2.03
C ASN A 28 -4.72 0.93 3.23
N ARG A 29 -5.97 1.31 3.03
CA ARG A 29 -6.85 1.72 4.13
C ARG A 29 -7.07 0.58 5.12
N HIS A 30 -7.31 -0.64 4.64
CA HIS A 30 -7.44 -1.82 5.51
C HIS A 30 -6.16 -2.09 6.30
N ILE A 31 -4.98 -1.97 5.68
CA ILE A 31 -3.69 -2.10 6.37
C ILE A 31 -3.57 -1.11 7.52
N ASN A 32 -3.91 0.17 7.29
CA ASN A 32 -3.83 1.20 8.33
C ASN A 32 -4.75 0.88 9.52
N THR A 33 -5.97 0.39 9.26
CA THR A 33 -6.87 -0.08 10.32
C THR A 33 -6.28 -1.27 11.07
N LEU A 34 -5.68 -2.24 10.37
CA LEU A 34 -5.06 -3.41 11.00
C LEU A 34 -3.87 -3.01 11.87
N TYR A 35 -3.08 -1.99 11.50
CA TYR A 35 -2.01 -1.46 12.35
C TYR A 35 -2.55 -0.91 13.68
N SER A 36 -3.61 -0.10 13.64
CA SER A 36 -4.26 0.41 14.85
C SER A 36 -4.76 -0.74 15.74
N GLN A 37 -5.42 -1.74 15.13
CA GLN A 37 -5.94 -2.89 15.87
C GLN A 37 -4.84 -3.73 16.54
N VAL A 38 -3.69 -3.89 15.87
CA VAL A 38 -2.52 -4.57 16.47
C VAL A 38 -2.05 -3.79 17.69
N GLN A 39 -1.86 -2.48 17.56
CA GLN A 39 -1.38 -1.63 18.65
C GLN A 39 -2.32 -1.70 19.88
N ASP A 40 -3.63 -1.59 19.65
CA ASP A 40 -4.64 -1.68 20.72
C ASP A 40 -4.60 -3.04 21.43
N LEU A 41 -4.48 -4.13 20.66
CA LEU A 41 -4.42 -5.48 21.22
C LEU A 41 -3.12 -5.76 21.98
N GLU A 42 -2.00 -5.21 21.52
CA GLU A 42 -0.72 -5.28 22.23
C GLU A 42 -0.80 -4.55 23.58
N GLU A 43 -1.44 -3.39 23.63
CA GLU A 43 -1.67 -2.66 24.88
C GLU A 43 -2.57 -3.42 25.85
N GLN A 44 -3.68 -3.98 25.34
CA GLN A 44 -4.54 -4.85 26.14
C GLN A 44 -3.79 -6.08 26.65
N PHE A 45 -2.91 -6.66 25.84
CA PHE A 45 -2.10 -7.81 26.23
C PHE A 45 -1.10 -7.47 27.33
N ARG A 46 -0.38 -6.34 27.20
CA ARG A 46 0.50 -5.82 28.26
C ARG A 46 -0.26 -5.61 29.57
N THR A 47 -1.44 -5.01 29.49
CA THR A 47 -2.33 -4.81 30.66
C THR A 47 -2.74 -6.15 31.28
N ALA A 48 -3.16 -7.12 30.48
CA ALA A 48 -3.55 -8.45 30.98
C ALA A 48 -2.38 -9.23 31.63
N MET A 49 -1.13 -8.98 31.21
CA MET A 49 0.04 -9.52 31.88
C MET A 49 0.23 -8.97 33.29
N VAL A 50 0.06 -7.65 33.47
CA VAL A 50 0.17 -6.99 34.78
C VAL A 50 -0.86 -7.56 35.76
N PHE A 51 -2.11 -7.71 35.33
CA PHE A 51 -3.20 -8.22 36.17
C PHE A 51 -3.30 -9.75 36.26
N LYS A 52 -2.29 -10.50 35.77
CA LYS A 52 -2.25 -11.99 35.79
C LYS A 52 -3.51 -12.67 35.24
N LYS A 53 -4.21 -12.06 34.27
CA LYS A 53 -5.46 -12.59 33.69
C LYS A 53 -5.17 -13.61 32.60
N HIS A 54 -4.97 -14.88 32.96
CA HIS A 54 -4.56 -15.96 32.04
C HIS A 54 -5.50 -16.17 30.85
N SER A 55 -6.82 -16.24 31.08
CA SER A 55 -7.81 -16.40 30.01
C SER A 55 -7.83 -15.22 29.05
N ALA A 56 -7.73 -13.99 29.57
CA ALA A 56 -7.63 -12.79 28.76
C ALA A 56 -6.39 -12.81 27.85
N ARG A 57 -5.23 -13.21 28.38
CA ARG A 57 -3.99 -13.35 27.59
C ARG A 57 -4.13 -14.36 26.45
N TYR A 58 -4.75 -15.51 26.71
CA TYR A 58 -4.97 -16.52 25.68
C TYR A 58 -5.85 -15.98 24.55
N ASN A 59 -6.97 -15.36 24.90
CA ASN A 59 -7.88 -14.75 23.92
C ASN A 59 -7.21 -13.63 23.11
N LEU A 60 -6.45 -12.76 23.77
CA LEU A 60 -5.72 -11.67 23.11
C LEU A 60 -4.65 -12.22 22.15
N ARG A 61 -3.93 -13.29 22.53
CA ARG A 61 -2.97 -13.96 21.65
C ARG A 61 -3.64 -14.53 20.40
N GLN A 62 -4.80 -15.19 20.55
CA GLN A 62 -5.55 -15.70 19.39
C GLN A 62 -6.00 -14.55 18.48
N LYS A 63 -6.56 -13.48 19.03
CA LYS A 63 -6.96 -12.29 18.25
C LYS A 63 -5.79 -11.67 17.50
N LEU A 64 -4.65 -11.50 18.16
CA LEU A 64 -3.41 -11.00 17.54
C LEU A 64 -2.97 -11.90 16.39
N ALA A 65 -3.00 -13.23 16.55
CA ALA A 65 -2.60 -14.16 15.49
C ALA A 65 -3.47 -13.99 14.23
N VAL A 66 -4.79 -13.86 14.40
CA VAL A 66 -5.74 -13.65 13.29
C VAL A 66 -5.47 -12.32 12.59
N ILE A 67 -5.36 -11.22 13.34
CA ILE A 67 -5.15 -9.88 12.77
C ILE A 67 -3.79 -9.78 12.06
N MET A 68 -2.75 -10.38 12.64
CA MET A 68 -1.43 -10.45 12.00
C MET A 68 -1.48 -11.25 10.69
N GLY A 69 -2.22 -12.37 10.66
CA GLY A 69 -2.47 -13.12 9.43
C GLY A 69 -3.15 -12.28 8.35
N LEU A 70 -4.23 -11.58 8.71
CA LEU A 70 -4.92 -10.66 7.79
C LEU A 70 -4.01 -9.53 7.29
N LYS A 71 -3.20 -8.96 8.17
CA LYS A 71 -2.23 -7.91 7.81
C LYS A 71 -1.23 -8.40 6.77
N ILE A 72 -0.69 -9.62 6.93
CA ILE A 72 0.23 -10.22 5.95
C ILE A 72 -0.48 -10.40 4.59
N VAL A 73 -1.72 -10.89 4.59
CA VAL A 73 -2.50 -11.06 3.35
C VAL A 73 -2.69 -9.73 2.63
N TYR A 74 -3.07 -8.66 3.34
CA TYR A 74 -3.24 -7.35 2.72
C TYR A 74 -1.92 -6.72 2.26
N LEU A 75 -0.83 -6.89 3.00
CA LEU A 75 0.51 -6.43 2.56
C LEU A 75 0.91 -7.10 1.23
N ASN A 76 0.70 -8.42 1.13
CA ASN A 76 0.96 -9.15 -0.11
C ASN A 76 0.03 -8.69 -1.24
N TYR A 77 -1.26 -8.48 -0.96
CA TYR A 77 -2.22 -7.98 -1.93
C TYR A 77 -1.81 -6.59 -2.46
N CYS A 78 -1.43 -5.66 -1.58
CA CYS A 78 -0.94 -4.34 -1.96
C CYS A 78 0.31 -4.43 -2.85
N SER A 79 1.26 -5.31 -2.51
CA SER A 79 2.47 -5.54 -3.31
C SER A 79 2.11 -6.02 -4.73
N VAL A 80 1.25 -7.04 -4.83
CA VAL A 80 0.79 -7.58 -6.11
C VAL A 80 0.07 -6.51 -6.94
N LYS A 81 -0.86 -5.75 -6.34
CA LYS A 81 -1.61 -4.69 -7.04
C LYS A 81 -0.73 -3.52 -7.45
N SER A 82 0.28 -3.17 -6.67
CA SER A 82 1.26 -2.15 -7.05
C SER A 82 2.07 -2.59 -8.26
N GLN A 83 2.54 -3.85 -8.29
CA GLN A 83 3.23 -4.39 -9.46
C GLN A 83 2.32 -4.47 -10.70
N GLU A 84 1.05 -4.85 -10.53
CA GLU A 84 0.06 -4.83 -11.61
C GLU A 84 -0.12 -3.41 -12.17
N LEU A 85 -0.25 -2.41 -11.30
CA LEU A 85 -0.36 -1.01 -11.71
C LEU A 85 0.86 -0.54 -12.52
N GLU A 86 2.08 -0.94 -12.12
CA GLU A 86 3.29 -0.62 -12.88
C GLU A 86 3.37 -1.35 -14.23
N ARG A 87 2.86 -2.59 -14.33
CA ARG A 87 2.72 -3.27 -15.63
C ARG A 87 1.73 -2.55 -16.53
N ILE A 88 0.58 -2.13 -16.01
CA ILE A 88 -0.45 -1.37 -16.74
C ILE A 88 0.11 -0.03 -17.21
N LYS A 89 0.82 0.71 -16.36
CA LYS A 89 1.47 1.98 -16.71
C LYS A 89 2.47 1.81 -17.86
N ARG A 90 3.33 0.78 -17.80
CA ARG A 90 4.27 0.46 -18.89
C ARG A 90 3.55 0.14 -20.20
N LYS A 91 2.50 -0.68 -20.14
CA LYS A 91 1.68 -1.03 -21.32
C LYS A 91 1.02 0.20 -21.94
N LEU A 92 0.49 1.10 -21.11
CA LEU A 92 -0.11 2.34 -21.57
C LEU A 92 0.93 3.22 -22.28
N ARG A 93 2.11 3.42 -21.68
CA ARG A 93 3.21 4.19 -22.28
C ARG A 93 3.62 3.64 -23.65
N SER A 94 3.78 2.32 -23.76
CA SER A 94 4.14 1.68 -25.04
C SER A 94 3.07 1.85 -26.12
N LEU A 95 1.79 1.92 -25.74
CA LEU A 95 0.69 2.08 -26.70
C LEU A 95 0.47 3.54 -27.10
N THR A 96 0.75 4.48 -26.20
CA THR A 96 0.56 5.91 -26.47
C THR A 96 1.81 6.59 -27.05
N GLY A 97 2.91 5.86 -27.26
CA GLY A 97 4.17 6.40 -27.81
C GLY A 97 4.82 7.49 -26.95
N ARG A 98 4.43 7.61 -25.67
CA ARG A 98 5.05 8.53 -24.71
C ARG A 98 6.17 7.80 -23.99
N GLU A 99 7.36 7.83 -24.59
CA GLU A 99 8.60 7.83 -23.84
C GLU A 99 8.69 9.23 -23.22
N ASP A 100 8.20 9.38 -21.98
CA ASP A 100 8.49 10.61 -21.25
C ASP A 100 10.01 10.65 -21.08
N GLU A 101 10.63 11.64 -21.72
CA GLU A 101 11.99 12.10 -21.45
C GLU A 101 12.21 12.02 -19.94
N ALA A 102 13.22 11.26 -19.52
CA ALA A 102 13.72 11.32 -18.17
C ALA A 102 14.18 12.76 -17.93
N MET A 103 13.27 13.60 -17.45
CA MET A 103 13.58 14.95 -16.98
C MET A 103 14.42 14.77 -15.73
N ASP A 104 15.72 14.80 -15.97
CA ASP A 104 16.76 15.07 -15.01
C ASP A 104 16.36 16.28 -14.15
N THR A 105 16.02 16.00 -12.89
CA THR A 105 16.13 16.95 -11.79
C THR A 105 16.73 16.19 -10.63
N ASP A 106 17.99 15.80 -10.83
CA ASP A 106 18.94 15.82 -9.72
C ASP A 106 19.03 17.26 -9.22
N SER A 107 18.25 17.55 -8.19
CA SER A 107 18.35 18.77 -7.39
C SER A 107 18.06 18.38 -5.95
N LEU A 108 18.96 17.56 -5.41
CA LEU A 108 19.17 17.46 -3.98
C LEU A 108 19.62 18.84 -3.47
N GLU A 109 18.68 19.75 -3.20
CA GLU A 109 18.96 20.81 -2.24
C GLU A 109 18.89 20.18 -0.84
N GLU A 110 20.07 19.93 -0.28
CA GLU A 110 20.23 19.55 1.12
C GLU A 110 19.55 20.57 2.04
N PRO A 111 18.82 20.13 3.08
CA PRO A 111 18.33 21.06 4.09
C PRO A 111 19.55 21.62 4.85
N SER A 112 19.83 22.90 4.61
CA SER A 112 20.83 23.67 5.33
C SER A 112 20.53 23.61 6.83
N THR A 113 21.31 22.84 7.58
CA THR A 113 21.36 22.91 9.04
C THR A 113 22.13 24.16 9.44
N SER A 114 21.45 25.31 9.43
CA SER A 114 21.98 26.49 10.11
C SER A 114 21.83 26.31 11.61
N LEU A 115 22.97 26.39 12.30
CA LEU A 115 23.13 26.67 13.72
C LEU A 115 21.93 27.42 14.33
N VAL A 116 21.38 26.87 15.41
CA VAL A 116 20.93 27.67 16.54
C VAL A 116 21.72 27.19 17.75
N GLU A 117 22.90 27.78 17.91
CA GLU A 117 23.43 28.03 19.25
C GLU A 117 22.66 29.23 19.81
N MET A 118 21.90 29.00 20.88
CA MET A 118 21.80 29.80 22.11
C MET A 118 20.77 29.16 23.04
#